data_AF-A0A7Y4RP50-F1
#
_entry.id   AF-A0A7Y4RP50-F1
#
_cell.length_a   1.000
_cell.length_b   1.000
_cell.length_c   1.000
_cell.angle_alpha   90.00
_cell.angle_beta   90.00
_cell.angle_gamma   90.00
#
_symmetry.space_group_name_H-M   'P 1'
#
loop_
_entity.id
_entity.type
_entity.pdbx_description
1 polymer ?
#
loop_
_entity_poly.entity_id
_entity_poly.type
_entity_poly.pdbx_seq_one_letter_code
_entity_poly.pdbx_strand_id
1 'polypeptide(L)'
;MAGQKTPQGEYRLPILRILLTHGGKADRTMVLKELERSMQLTDHDRRDIKSGTIRWQKSAEWEVSTMRQQGILLPQSASPRGVWCLSKDGERLARQQ
;
A
#
# COMPACT_ATOMS: atom_id res chain seq x y z
N MET A 1 -25.32 6.00 -10.78
CA MET A 1 -24.79 5.63 -9.45
C MET A 1 -23.29 5.46 -9.58
N ALA A 2 -22.49 6.32 -8.95
CA ALA A 2 -21.03 6.23 -9.03
C ALA A 2 -20.59 5.01 -8.20
N GLY A 3 -19.99 4.02 -8.86
CA GLY A 3 -19.37 2.88 -8.18
C GLY A 3 -18.36 3.40 -7.16
N GLN A 4 -18.58 3.06 -5.89
CA GLN A 4 -17.81 3.61 -4.79
C GLN A 4 -16.36 3.13 -4.90
N LYS A 5 -15.43 4.07 -5.11
CA LYS A 5 -14.00 3.80 -5.06
C LYS A 5 -13.60 3.50 -3.62
N THR A 6 -12.75 2.51 -3.40
CA THR A 6 -12.14 2.29 -2.07
C THR A 6 -11.38 3.55 -1.62
N PRO A 7 -11.70 4.15 -0.45
CA PRO A 7 -11.00 5.32 0.06
C PRO A 7 -9.49 5.07 0.20
N GLN A 8 -8.67 6.10 -0.04
CA GLN A 8 -7.21 5.95 -0.01
C GLN A 8 -6.70 5.45 1.36
N GLY A 9 -7.29 5.93 2.45
CA GLY A 9 -6.91 5.53 3.81
C GLY A 9 -7.16 4.05 4.13
N GLU A 10 -8.08 3.39 3.43
CA GLU A 10 -8.37 1.96 3.64
C GLU A 10 -7.21 1.05 3.20
N TYR A 11 -6.32 1.54 2.33
CA TYR A 11 -5.14 0.79 1.91
C TYR A 11 -4.02 0.80 2.96
N ARG A 12 -4.05 1.75 3.91
CA ARG A 12 -2.98 1.93 4.90
C ARG A 12 -2.79 0.71 5.78
N LEU A 13 -3.86 0.29 6.46
CA LEU A 13 -3.80 -0.79 7.45
C LEU A 13 -3.40 -2.13 6.81
N PRO A 14 -3.99 -2.57 5.68
CA PRO A 14 -3.56 -3.78 4.99
C PRO A 14 -2.09 -3.75 4.55
N ILE A 15 -1.59 -2.62 4.02
CA ILE A 15 -0.18 -2.48 3.60
C ILE A 15 0.74 -2.64 4.82
N LEU A 16 0.44 -1.99 5.94
CA LEU A 16 1.23 -2.10 7.16
C LEU A 16 1.26 -3.54 7.69
N ARG A 17 0.13 -4.24 7.69
CA ARG A 17 0.03 -5.64 8.13
C ARG A 17 0.83 -6.59 7.23
N ILE A 18 0.74 -6.42 5.91
CA ILE A 18 1.55 -7.20 4.95
C ILE A 18 3.03 -6.97 5.21
N LEU A 19 3.46 -5.70 5.30
CA LEU A 19 4.87 -5.38 5.56
C LEU A 19 5.35 -5.96 6.90
N LEU A 20 4.56 -5.85 7.96
CA LEU A 20 4.90 -6.40 9.27
C LEU A 20 5.03 -7.94 9.23
N THR A 21 4.12 -8.62 8.51
CA THR A 21 4.16 -10.07 8.30
C THR A 21 5.47 -10.51 7.63
N HIS A 22 6.00 -9.68 6.72
CA HIS A 22 7.27 -9.92 6.03
C HIS A 22 8.49 -9.31 6.75
N GLY A 23 8.38 -9.06 8.06
CA GLY A 23 9.50 -8.58 8.87
C GLY A 23 9.81 -7.09 8.68
N GLY A 24 8.80 -6.29 8.33
CA GLY A 24 8.87 -4.84 8.19
C GLY A 24 9.26 -4.35 6.79
N LYS A 25 9.51 -5.24 5.83
CA LYS A 25 9.87 -4.88 4.46
C LYS A 25 9.46 -5.94 3.45
N ALA A 26 9.01 -5.53 2.27
CA ALA A 26 8.67 -6.45 1.18
C ALA A 26 8.74 -5.78 -0.19
N ASP A 27 8.86 -6.60 -1.24
CA ASP A 27 8.81 -6.13 -2.63
C ASP A 27 7.41 -5.56 -2.95
N ARG A 28 7.37 -4.40 -3.61
CA ARG A 28 6.15 -3.71 -4.04
C ARG A 28 5.20 -4.64 -4.78
N THR A 29 5.71 -5.44 -5.71
CA THR A 29 4.89 -6.32 -6.56
C THR A 29 4.23 -7.40 -5.72
N MET A 30 4.96 -7.95 -4.74
CA MET A 30 4.42 -8.92 -3.80
C MET A 30 3.40 -8.28 -2.86
N VAL A 31 3.68 -7.10 -2.30
CA VAL A 31 2.72 -6.39 -1.44
C VAL A 31 1.43 -6.11 -2.20
N LEU A 32 1.50 -5.61 -3.43
CA LEU A 32 0.31 -5.39 -4.26
C LEU A 32 -0.46 -6.70 -4.49
N LYS A 33 0.22 -7.80 -4.81
CA LYS A 33 -0.44 -9.10 -5.02
C LYS A 33 -1.16 -9.61 -3.76
N GLU A 34 -0.61 -9.41 -2.57
CA GLU A 34 -1.27 -9.75 -1.31
C GLU A 34 -2.40 -8.77 -0.96
N LEU A 35 -2.22 -7.49 -1.28
CA LEU A 35 -3.24 -6.46 -1.09
C LEU A 35 -4.51 -6.75 -1.90
N GLU A 36 -4.34 -7.19 -3.15
CA GLU A 36 -5.44 -7.59 -4.03
C GLU A 36 -6.27 -8.76 -3.46
N ARG A 37 -5.61 -9.67 -2.74
CA ARG A 37 -6.24 -10.85 -2.13
C ARG A 37 -6.86 -10.56 -0.78
N SER A 38 -6.33 -9.58 -0.05
CA SER A 38 -6.77 -9.24 1.30
C SER A 38 -7.90 -8.23 1.34
N MET A 39 -8.05 -7.40 0.30
CA MET A 39 -9.08 -6.36 0.23
C MET A 39 -10.26 -6.77 -0.65
N GLN A 40 -11.47 -6.42 -0.22
CA GLN A 40 -12.66 -6.49 -1.08
C GLN A 40 -12.70 -5.27 -2.01
N LEU A 41 -11.95 -5.34 -3.11
CA LEU A 41 -11.91 -4.29 -4.13
C LEU A 41 -13.22 -4.28 -4.93
N THR A 42 -13.75 -3.09 -5.20
CA THR A 42 -14.97 -2.92 -6.01
C THR A 42 -14.70 -3.11 -7.50
N ASP A 43 -15.76 -3.29 -8.29
CA ASP A 43 -15.66 -3.33 -9.76
C ASP A 43 -15.07 -2.04 -10.35
N HIS A 44 -15.21 -0.90 -9.66
CA HIS A 44 -14.59 0.36 -10.07
C HIS A 44 -13.07 0.34 -9.86
N ASP A 45 -12.63 -0.22 -8.74
CA ASP A 45 -11.23 -0.33 -8.33
C ASP A 45 -10.44 -1.25 -9.26
N ARG A 46 -11.09 -2.28 -9.82
CA ARG A 46 -10.52 -3.24 -10.76
C ARG A 46 -10.44 -2.75 -12.21
N ARG A 47 -10.97 -1.57 -12.53
CA ARG A 47 -10.87 -1.03 -13.90
C ARG A 47 -9.47 -0.51 -14.18
N ASP A 48 -9.04 -0.71 -15.42
CA ASP A 48 -7.84 -0.09 -15.94
C ASP A 48 -7.99 1.44 -16.01
N ILE A 49 -6.87 2.13 -15.86
CA ILE A 49 -6.72 3.53 -16.25
C ILE A 49 -6.05 3.63 -17.61
N LYS A 50 -6.16 4.79 -18.26
CA LYS A 50 -5.56 5.08 -19.58
C LYS A 50 -4.05 4.78 -19.67
N SER A 51 -3.36 4.71 -18.53
CA SER A 51 -1.93 4.38 -18.42
C SER A 51 -1.62 2.88 -18.44
N GLY A 52 -2.62 1.99 -18.59
CA GLY A 52 -2.42 0.54 -18.59
C GLY A 52 -2.15 -0.07 -17.20
N THR A 53 -2.44 0.65 -16.12
CA THR A 53 -2.38 0.16 -14.73
C THR A 53 -3.79 0.03 -14.17
N ILE A 54 -3.98 -0.81 -13.15
CA ILE A 54 -5.28 -0.95 -12.48
C ILE A 54 -5.46 0.19 -11.46
N ARG A 55 -6.67 0.76 -11.36
CA ARG A 55 -6.98 1.92 -10.48
C ARG A 55 -6.57 1.73 -9.03
N TRP A 56 -6.84 0.57 -8.44
CA TRP A 56 -6.54 0.30 -7.03
C TRP A 56 -5.04 0.30 -6.75
N GLN A 57 -4.22 -0.23 -7.67
CA GLN A 57 -2.76 -0.23 -7.52
C GLN A 57 -2.23 1.20 -7.42
N LYS A 58 -2.74 2.09 -8.28
CA LYS A 58 -2.39 3.52 -8.18
C LYS A 58 -2.82 4.14 -6.85
N SER A 59 -4.00 3.80 -6.35
CA SER A 59 -4.47 4.31 -5.06
C SER A 59 -3.61 3.81 -3.90
N ALA A 60 -3.19 2.54 -3.92
CA ALA A 60 -2.26 1.98 -2.94
C ALA A 60 -0.86 2.64 -3.01
N GLU A 61 -0.35 2.90 -4.21
CA GLU A 61 0.92 3.62 -4.39
C GLU A 61 0.87 5.06 -3.84
N TRP A 62 -0.25 5.76 -4.04
CA TRP A 62 -0.47 7.07 -3.45
C TRP A 62 -0.44 7.02 -1.93
N GLU A 63 -1.10 6.03 -1.32
CA GLU A 63 -1.07 5.85 0.13
C GLU A 63 0.34 5.59 0.66
N VAL A 64 1.14 4.78 -0.05
CA VAL A 64 2.55 4.58 0.29
C VAL A 64 3.36 5.87 0.19
N SER A 65 3.11 6.70 -0.83
CA SER A 65 3.75 8.02 -0.95
C SER A 65 3.41 8.91 0.25
N THR A 66 2.13 8.96 0.64
CA THR A 66 1.67 9.68 1.83
C THR A 66 2.33 9.14 3.11
N MET A 67 2.39 7.83 3.29
CA MET A 67 3.05 7.21 4.46
C MET A 67 4.54 7.51 4.53
N ARG A 68 5.24 7.62 3.40
CA ARG A 68 6.65 8.06 3.36
C ARG A 68 6.81 9.50 3.80
N GLN A 69 5.95 10.39 3.31
CA GLN A 69 5.95 11.80 3.72
C GLN A 69 5.66 11.95 5.22
N GLN A 70 4.84 11.06 5.78
CA GLN A 70 4.51 11.00 7.21
C GLN A 70 5.59 10.30 8.06
N GLY A 71 6.67 9.80 7.46
CA GLY A 71 7.74 9.08 8.17
C GLY A 71 7.36 7.68 8.67
N ILE A 72 6.21 7.14 8.24
CA ILE A 72 5.75 5.78 8.58
C ILE A 72 6.55 4.74 7.78
N LEU A 73 6.81 5.03 6.51
CA LEU A 73 7.71 4.22 5.68
C LEU A 73 9.03 4.95 5.47
N LEU A 74 10.11 4.19 5.29
CA LEU A 74 11.39 4.74 4.90
C LEU A 74 11.28 5.44 3.54
N PRO A 75 12.00 6.57 3.35
CA PRO A 75 12.06 7.22 2.05
C PRO A 75 12.67 6.28 1.01
N GLN A 76 12.35 6.52 -0.26
CA GLN A 76 12.82 5.68 -1.36
C GLN A 76 14.35 5.67 -1.48
N SER A 77 15.03 6.76 -1.11
CA SER A 77 16.49 6.85 -1.07
C SER A 77 17.13 5.96 0.00
N ALA A 78 16.40 5.62 1.06
CA ALA A 78 16.85 4.75 2.15
C ALA A 78 16.36 3.30 2.00
N SER A 79 15.62 2.98 0.93
CA SER A 79 15.06 1.65 0.68
C SER A 79 15.66 1.07 -0.61
N PRO A 80 15.85 -0.26 -0.70
CA PRO A 80 16.19 -0.90 -1.97
C PRO A 80 15.15 -0.57 -3.05
N ARG A 81 15.57 -0.51 -4.32
CA ARG A 81 14.65 -0.24 -5.43
C ARG A 81 13.55 -1.31 -5.47
N GLY A 82 12.31 -0.87 -5.60
CA GLY A 82 11.15 -1.76 -5.66
C GLY A 82 10.68 -2.28 -4.29
N VAL A 83 11.39 -1.98 -3.20
CA VAL A 83 11.03 -2.46 -1.86
C VAL A 83 10.36 -1.36 -1.05
N TRP A 84 9.32 -1.72 -0.30
CA TRP A 84 8.70 -0.88 0.71
C TRP A 84 9.18 -1.34 2.08
N CYS A 85 9.65 -0.41 2.90
CA CYS A 85 10.19 -0.66 4.23
C CYS A 85 9.50 0.24 5.25
N LEU A 86 9.07 -0.32 6.38
CA LEU A 86 8.61 0.44 7.53
C LEU A 86 9.78 1.20 8.16
N SER A 87 9.50 2.39 8.69
CA SER A 87 10.38 3.04 9.65
C SER A 87 10.18 2.41 11.03
N LYS A 88 11.01 2.79 12.01
CA LYS A 88 10.80 2.37 13.41
C LYS A 88 9.43 2.77 13.95
N ASP A 89 8.93 3.94 13.54
CA ASP A 89 7.61 4.42 13.95
C ASP A 89 6.49 3.70 13.19
N GLY A 90 6.71 3.39 11.91
CA GLY A 90 5.80 2.54 11.15
C GLY A 90 5.67 1.13 11.70
N GLU A 91 6.77 0.51 12.14
CA GLU A 91 6.73 -0.79 12.82
C GLU A 91 5.93 -0.75 14.13
N ARG A 92 6.13 0.31 14.93
CA ARG A 92 5.39 0.52 16.17
C ARG A 92 3.90 0.66 15.90
N LEU A 93 3.55 1.50 14.92
CA LEU A 93 2.16 1.72 14.52
C LEU A 93 1.52 0.45 13.97
N ALA A 94 2.23 -0.30 13.12
CA ALA A 94 1.73 -1.56 12.56
C ALA A 94 1.47 -2.64 13.63
N ARG A 95 2.21 -2.63 14.75
CA ARG A 95 2.00 -3.56 15.88
C ARG A 95 0.85 -3.16 16.81
N GLN A 96 0.41 -1.90 16.75
CA GLN A 96 -0.67 -1.38 17.60
C GLN A 96 -2.07 -1.49 16.96
N GLN A 97 -2.15 -2.05 15.75
CA GLN A 97 -3.35 -2.12 14.90
C GLN A 97 -3.73 -3.55 14.56
#